data_AF-A0A497JGV4-F1
#
_entry.id   AF-A0A497JGV4-F1
#
_cell.length_a   1.000
_cell.length_b   1.000
_cell.length_c   1.000
_cell.angle_alpha   90.00
_cell.angle_beta   90.00
_cell.angle_gamma   90.00
#
_symmetry.space_group_name_H-M   'P 1'
#
loop_
_entity.id
_entity.type
_entity.pdbx_description
1 polymer ?
#
loop_
_entity_poly.entity_id
_entity_poly.type
_entity_poly.pdbx_seq_one_letter_code
_entity_poly.pdbx_strand_id
1 'polypeptide(L)'
;MSMQSILIGENDRWKIRKSLQDESYALTYALGRITIYLMNEAEKEYFVQQLKQVKESWDKYKQMDCWISNQYVQVLLLREDLDFLINVLTQKAEETIIQ
;
A
#
# COMPACT_ATOMS: atom_id res chain seq x y z
N MET A 1 21.10 -12.47 8.50
CA MET A 1 20.68 -12.73 7.10
C MET A 1 20.07 -11.45 6.57
N SER A 2 20.55 -10.93 5.44
CA SER A 2 19.97 -9.72 4.83
C SER A 2 18.56 -10.06 4.34
N MET A 3 17.56 -9.32 4.84
CA MET A 3 16.16 -9.46 4.41
C MET A 3 16.09 -9.15 2.91
N GLN A 4 15.88 -10.17 2.07
CA GLN A 4 15.76 -9.99 0.63
C GLN A 4 14.35 -9.49 0.33
N SER A 5 14.25 -8.34 -0.33
CA SER A 5 12.98 -7.76 -0.76
C SER A 5 13.12 -7.14 -2.14
N ILE A 6 12.03 -7.15 -2.90
CA ILE A 6 11.94 -6.54 -4.22
C ILE A 6 11.08 -5.27 -4.16
N LEU A 7 11.44 -4.26 -4.94
CA LEU A 7 10.61 -3.07 -5.15
C LEU A 7 9.50 -3.44 -6.14
N ILE A 8 8.24 -3.32 -5.73
CA ILE A 8 7.09 -3.68 -6.58
C ILE A 8 6.25 -2.47 -7.00
N GLY A 9 6.51 -1.29 -6.41
CA GLY A 9 5.90 -0.04 -6.85
C GLY A 9 6.54 1.17 -6.20
N GLU A 10 6.65 2.26 -6.95
CA GLU A 10 7.16 3.55 -6.48
C GLU A 10 6.42 4.71 -7.18
N ASN A 11 6.08 5.75 -6.41
CA ASN A 11 5.66 7.06 -6.90
C ASN A 11 6.15 8.15 -5.93
N ASP A 12 5.77 9.41 -6.15
CA ASP A 12 6.23 10.55 -5.34
C ASP A 12 5.89 10.43 -3.83
N ARG A 13 4.86 9.66 -3.47
CA ARG A 13 4.38 9.50 -2.08
C ARG A 13 4.64 8.11 -1.50
N TRP A 14 4.79 7.08 -2.31
CA TRP A 14 4.81 5.69 -1.86
C TRP A 14 5.98 4.90 -2.44
N LYS A 15 6.59 4.09 -1.59
CA LYS A 15 7.52 3.04 -1.98
C LYS A 15 7.07 1.72 -1.38
N ILE A 16 6.81 0.72 -2.22
CA ILE A 16 6.24 -0.57 -1.82
C ILE A 16 7.23 -1.68 -2.12
N ARG A 17 7.61 -2.41 -1.07
CA ARG A 17 8.50 -3.57 -1.19
C ARG A 17 7.80 -4.84 -0.75
N LYS A 18 8.06 -5.94 -1.45
CA LYS A 18 7.64 -7.29 -1.06
C LYS A 18 8.85 -8.08 -0.58
N SER A 19 8.74 -8.72 0.56
CA SER A 19 9.73 -9.66 1.07
C SER A 19 9.68 -10.95 0.26
N LEU A 20 10.85 -11.48 -0.08
CA LEU A 20 10.98 -12.76 -0.80
C LEU A 20 10.93 -13.98 0.13
N GLN A 21 10.93 -13.78 1.46
CA GLN A 21 11.05 -14.86 2.44
C GLN A 21 9.72 -15.24 3.08
N ASP A 22 8.89 -14.25 3.39
CA ASP A 22 7.69 -14.40 4.22
C ASP A 22 6.44 -13.77 3.60
N GLU A 23 6.50 -13.39 2.31
CA GLU A 23 5.40 -12.75 1.59
C GLU A 23 4.85 -11.49 2.30
N SER A 24 5.67 -10.85 3.13
CA SER A 24 5.33 -9.59 3.80
C SER A 24 5.55 -8.38 2.90
N TYR A 25 4.87 -7.28 3.20
CA TYR A 25 4.89 -6.04 2.44
C TYR A 25 5.26 -4.85 3.32
N ALA A 26 6.12 -3.97 2.81
CA ALA A 26 6.45 -2.69 3.43
C ALA A 26 5.99 -1.55 2.53
N LEU A 27 5.03 -0.76 3.01
CA LEU A 27 4.47 0.40 2.31
C LEU A 27 4.96 1.67 3.00
N THR A 28 5.92 2.35 2.38
CA THR A 28 6.56 3.52 2.96
C THR A 28 5.98 4.79 2.37
N TYR A 29 5.37 5.62 3.21
CA TYR A 29 4.79 6.91 2.86
C TYR A 29 5.80 8.06 3.03
N ALA A 30 5.82 8.97 2.06
CA ALA A 30 6.50 10.27 2.05
C ALA A 30 7.92 10.24 2.64
N LEU A 31 8.92 9.95 1.81
CA LEU A 31 10.36 10.05 2.16
C LEU A 31 10.78 9.28 3.44
N GLY A 32 10.10 8.18 3.76
CA GLY A 32 10.47 7.33 4.92
C GLY A 32 9.90 7.76 6.26
N ARG A 33 8.90 8.66 6.30
CA ARG A 33 8.32 9.11 7.57
C ARG A 33 7.50 8.03 8.26
N ILE A 34 6.78 7.23 7.48
CA ILE A 34 5.90 6.18 8.01
C ILE A 34 6.03 4.96 7.11
N THR A 35 6.23 3.79 7.72
CA THR A 35 6.17 2.50 7.03
C THR A 35 5.08 1.65 7.66
N ILE A 36 4.15 1.20 6.82
CA ILE A 36 3.12 0.23 7.18
C ILE A 36 3.64 -1.14 6.77
N TYR A 37 3.57 -2.11 7.68
CA TYR A 37 3.92 -3.50 7.40
C TYR A 37 2.64 -4.33 7.32
N LEU A 38 2.50 -5.08 6.23
CA LEU A 38 1.48 -6.14 6.11
C LEU A 38 2.25 -7.45 6.18
N MET A 39 1.98 -8.24 7.20
CA MET A 39 2.85 -9.35 7.62
C MET A 39 2.69 -10.59 6.74
N ASN A 40 1.65 -10.66 5.92
CA ASN A 40 1.34 -11.79 5.05
C ASN A 40 0.32 -11.40 3.97
N GLU A 41 0.05 -12.34 3.07
CA GLU A 41 -0.91 -12.15 1.98
C GLU A 41 -2.36 -11.91 2.45
N ALA A 42 -2.80 -12.53 3.54
CA ALA A 42 -4.16 -12.32 4.04
C ALA A 42 -4.37 -10.89 4.56
N GLU A 43 -3.38 -10.33 5.25
CA GLU A 43 -3.38 -8.92 5.66
C GLU A 43 -3.35 -7.99 4.44
N LYS A 44 -2.57 -8.32 3.42
CA LYS A 44 -2.55 -7.58 2.15
C LYS A 44 -3.91 -7.59 1.47
N GLU A 45 -4.55 -8.75 1.34
CA GLU A 45 -5.88 -8.88 0.74
C GLU A 45 -6.93 -8.10 1.51
N TYR A 46 -6.94 -8.23 2.84
CA TYR A 46 -7.84 -7.47 3.70
C TYR A 46 -7.63 -5.96 3.53
N PHE A 47 -6.38 -5.50 3.55
CA PHE A 47 -6.03 -4.09 3.35
C PHE A 47 -6.52 -3.58 1.98
N VAL A 48 -6.30 -4.32 0.91
CA VAL A 48 -6.79 -3.97 -0.43
C VAL A 48 -8.31 -3.87 -0.48
N GLN A 49 -9.04 -4.78 0.19
CA GLN A 49 -10.50 -4.69 0.27
C GLN A 49 -10.95 -3.42 1.01
N GLN A 50 -10.28 -3.05 2.10
CA GLN A 50 -10.57 -1.79 2.80
C GLN A 50 -10.32 -0.57 1.90
N LEU A 51 -9.23 -0.54 1.14
CA LEU A 51 -8.96 0.55 0.19
C LEU A 51 -10.04 0.67 -0.89
N LYS A 52 -10.52 -0.47 -1.42
CA LYS A 52 -11.62 -0.49 -2.41
C LYS A 52 -12.91 0.08 -1.84
N GLN A 53 -13.29 -0.33 -0.63
CA GLN A 53 -14.48 0.20 0.06
C GLN A 53 -14.37 1.72 0.29
N VAL A 54 -13.20 2.19 0.73
CA VAL A 54 -12.94 3.62 0.91
C VAL A 54 -13.08 4.35 -0.42
N LYS A 55 -12.49 3.84 -1.50
CA LYS A 55 -12.60 4.43 -2.85
C LYS A 55 -14.06 4.51 -3.33
N GLU A 56 -14.85 3.47 -3.15
CA GLU A 56 -16.28 3.47 -3.50
C GLU A 56 -17.06 4.52 -2.69
N SER A 57 -16.79 4.62 -1.39
CA SER A 57 -17.42 5.62 -0.53
C SER A 57 -17.05 7.05 -0.96
N TRP A 58 -15.81 7.24 -1.40
CA TRP A 58 -15.31 8.52 -1.87
C TRP A 58 -16.10 9.00 -3.09
N ASP A 59 -16.30 8.11 -4.06
CA ASP A 59 -17.09 8.39 -5.27
C ASP A 59 -18.55 8.70 -4.95
N LYS A 60 -19.13 7.96 -4.00
CA LYS A 60 -20.54 8.12 -3.59
C LYS A 60 -20.80 9.42 -2.84
N TYR A 61 -19.89 9.84 -1.97
CA TYR A 61 -20.11 10.96 -1.05
C TYR A 61 -19.31 12.23 -1.40
N LYS A 62 -18.56 12.23 -2.52
CA LYS A 62 -17.66 13.32 -2.92
C LYS A 62 -16.74 13.76 -1.78
N GLN A 63 -16.22 12.80 -1.01
CA GLN A 63 -15.28 13.11 0.05
C GLN A 63 -14.02 13.77 -0.56
N MET A 64 -13.31 14.58 0.22
CA MET A 64 -12.09 15.24 -0.24
C MET A 64 -10.83 14.53 0.27
N ASP A 65 -10.97 13.73 1.34
CA ASP A 65 -9.87 13.23 2.15
C ASP A 65 -10.23 11.83 2.71
N CYS A 66 -9.27 10.91 2.79
CA CYS A 66 -9.40 9.71 3.62
C CYS A 66 -8.10 9.45 4.38
N TRP A 67 -8.17 8.67 5.46
CA TRP A 67 -7.06 8.52 6.39
C TRP A 67 -6.79 7.04 6.68
N ILE A 68 -5.51 6.67 6.72
CA ILE A 68 -5.08 5.48 7.47
C ILE A 68 -4.70 5.97 8.86
N SER A 69 -5.40 5.48 9.88
CA SER A 69 -5.15 5.92 11.25
C SER A 69 -5.08 4.76 12.22
N ASN A 70 -4.21 4.87 13.21
CA ASN A 70 -4.30 4.15 14.46
C ASN A 70 -4.22 5.16 15.64
N GLN A 71 -4.11 4.66 16.87
CA GLN A 71 -4.05 5.50 18.07
C GLN A 71 -2.80 6.42 18.15
N TYR A 72 -1.79 6.22 17.29
CA TYR A 72 -0.52 6.94 17.32
C TYR A 72 -0.20 7.72 16.03
N VAL A 73 -0.78 7.32 14.91
CA VAL A 73 -0.41 7.81 13.57
C VAL A 73 -1.66 8.03 12.73
N GLN A 74 -1.67 9.12 11.97
CA GLN A 74 -2.66 9.40 10.93
C GLN A 74 -1.93 9.76 9.63
N VAL A 75 -2.27 9.07 8.55
CA VAL A 75 -1.75 9.30 7.20
C VAL A 75 -2.90 9.72 6.31
N LEU A 76 -2.84 10.95 5.79
CA LEU A 76 -3.77 11.39 4.76
C LEU A 76 -3.50 10.62 3.47
N LEU A 77 -4.55 10.04 2.91
CA LEU A 77 -4.56 9.43 1.59
C LEU A 77 -5.37 10.31 0.64
N LEU A 78 -4.77 10.58 -0.51
CA LEU A 78 -5.48 11.16 -1.64
C LEU A 78 -6.06 10.04 -2.51
N ARG A 79 -7.01 10.39 -3.38
CA ARG A 79 -7.61 9.44 -4.32
C ARG A 79 -6.58 8.67 -5.15
N GLU A 80 -5.56 9.36 -5.63
CA GLU A 80 -4.45 8.77 -6.39
C GLU A 80 -3.64 7.74 -5.57
N ASP A 81 -3.56 7.92 -4.25
CA ASP A 81 -2.90 6.95 -3.37
C ASP A 81 -3.71 5.65 -3.32
N LEU A 82 -5.04 5.75 -3.24
CA LEU A 82 -5.91 4.57 -3.28
C LEU A 82 -5.73 3.82 -4.60
N ASP A 83 -5.74 4.54 -5.72
CA ASP A 83 -5.58 3.95 -7.05
C ASP A 83 -4.23 3.25 -7.19
N PHE A 84 -3.15 3.91 -6.77
CA PHE A 84 -1.81 3.36 -6.81
C PHE A 84 -1.66 2.13 -5.92
N LEU A 85 -2.08 2.22 -4.65
CA LEU A 85 -1.96 1.13 -3.68
C LEU A 85 -2.77 -0.10 -4.10
N ILE A 86 -4.01 0.10 -4.57
CA ILE A 86 -4.86 -1.00 -5.06
C ILE A 86 -4.21 -1.67 -6.27
N ASN A 87 -3.71 -0.88 -7.23
CA ASN A 87 -3.11 -1.43 -8.44
C ASN A 87 -1.88 -2.28 -8.11
N VAL A 88 -0.90 -1.70 -7.41
CA VAL A 88 0.36 -2.38 -7.09
C VAL A 88 0.15 -3.64 -6.24
N LEU A 89 -0.73 -3.60 -5.24
CA LEU A 89 -0.93 -4.74 -4.33
C LEU A 89 -1.82 -5.85 -4.93
N THR A 90 -2.53 -5.56 -6.02
CA THR A 90 -3.36 -6.56 -6.72
C THR A 90 -2.64 -7.19 -7.91
N GLN A 91 -1.63 -6.52 -8.48
CA GLN A 91 -0.80 -7.09 -9.54
C GLN A 91 -0.06 -8.34 -9.03
N LYS A 92 -0.05 -9.41 -9.84
CA LYS A 92 0.79 -10.57 -9.56
C LYS A 92 2.25 -10.16 -9.77
N ALA A 93 3.13 -10.59 -8.86
CA ALA A 93 4.56 -10.23 -8.88
C ALA A 93 5.30 -10.64 -10.17
N GLU A 94 4.68 -11.41 -11.06
CA GLU A 94 5.23 -11.82 -12.35
C GLU A 94 5.32 -10.66 -13.38
N GLU A 95 4.60 -9.54 -13.18
CA GLU A 95 4.58 -8.43 -14.15
C GLU A 95 5.60 -7.31 -13.87
N THR A 96 6.29 -7.35 -12.73
CA THR A 96 7.16 -6.24 -12.29
C THR A 96 8.59 -6.72 -11.97
N ILE A 97 9.23 -7.39 -12.93
CA ILE A 97 10.70 -7.47 -12.93
C ILE A 97 11.20 -6.27 -13.74
N ILE A 98 11.38 -5.14 -13.07
CA ILE A 98 12.21 -4.07 -13.62
C ILE A 98 13.66 -4.52 -13.41
N GLN A 99 14.32 -4.89 -14.51
CA GLN A 99 15.75 -5.20 -14.57
C GLN A 99 16.59 -3.94 -14.40
#